data_AF-A0A381WJD3-F1
#
_entry.id   AF-A0A381WJD3-F1
#
_cell.length_a   1.000
_cell.length_b   1.000
_cell.length_c   1.000
_cell.angle_alpha   90.00
_cell.angle_beta   90.00
_cell.angle_gamma   90.00
#
_symmetry.space_group_name_H-M   'P 1'
#
loop_
_entity.id
_entity.type
_entity.pdbx_description
1 polymer ?
#
loop_
_entity_poly.entity_id
_entity_poly.type
_entity_poly.pdbx_seq_one_letter_code
_entity_poly.pdbx_strand_id
1 'polypeptide(L)'
;MDLSNNNITWRGAVQLFGCDKFKNLKRLYLNDNNIANKGARALAEASFLNQLSVLDIHFNNIDASGGMAIAQYAHFQKLQVLNLQENQVGDETLITLAKNPSFGNIRKLNFYRTGITIKAIKVLAKSKVLKKVKHLNIGRNYLHPDSAKALAETKTLVNVETLLMIENYLGDEGVKNIMESKSFIKLKTFRVL
;
A
#
# COMPACT_ATOMS: atom_id res chain seq x y z
N MET A 1 -8.82 10.86 13.28
CA MET A 1 -10.19 10.93 12.78
C MET A 1 -10.55 9.56 12.29
N ASP A 2 -11.64 9.03 12.81
CA ASP A 2 -12.18 7.74 12.40
C ASP A 2 -13.56 7.99 11.81
N LEU A 3 -13.71 7.56 10.56
CA LEU A 3 -14.92 7.69 9.74
C LEU A 3 -15.26 6.34 9.09
N SER A 4 -14.70 5.24 9.63
CA SER A 4 -14.84 3.92 9.04
C SER A 4 -16.26 3.38 9.19
N ASN A 5 -16.74 2.62 8.21
CA ASN A 5 -18.08 2.02 8.23
C ASN A 5 -19.21 3.06 8.43
N ASN A 6 -19.21 4.13 7.64
CA ASN A 6 -20.17 5.25 7.76
C ASN A 6 -20.95 5.54 6.46
N ASN A 7 -20.88 4.65 5.47
CA ASN A 7 -21.49 4.86 4.15
C ASN A 7 -21.13 6.21 3.49
N ILE A 8 -19.91 6.71 3.76
CA ILE A 8 -19.40 7.93 3.16
C ILE A 8 -19.15 7.65 1.69
N THR A 9 -19.83 8.41 0.83
CA THR A 9 -19.61 8.34 -0.61
C THR A 9 -18.53 9.33 -1.05
N TRP A 10 -18.14 9.27 -2.31
CA TRP A 10 -17.26 10.27 -2.93
C TRP A 10 -17.70 11.72 -2.68
N ARG A 11 -19.00 12.01 -2.55
CA ARG A 11 -19.49 13.37 -2.25
C ARG A 11 -19.04 13.85 -0.87
N GLY A 12 -19.15 12.98 0.14
CA GLY A 12 -18.69 13.28 1.49
C GLY A 12 -17.17 13.43 1.56
N ALA A 13 -16.43 12.57 0.85
CA ALA A 13 -14.98 12.70 0.72
C ALA A 13 -14.56 14.02 0.08
N VAL A 14 -15.22 14.47 -1.00
CA VAL A 14 -14.94 15.78 -1.62
C VAL A 14 -15.11 16.91 -0.62
N GLN A 15 -16.16 16.90 0.20
CA GLN A 15 -16.36 17.91 1.24
C GLN A 15 -15.31 17.82 2.35
N LEU A 16 -14.95 16.62 2.77
CA LEU A 16 -13.93 16.39 3.79
C LEU A 16 -12.57 16.93 3.34
N PHE A 17 -12.16 16.59 2.12
CA PHE A 17 -10.83 16.94 1.60
C PHE A 17 -10.73 18.36 1.06
N GLY A 18 -11.85 19.00 0.74
CA GLY A 18 -11.92 20.41 0.36
C GLY A 18 -11.90 21.40 1.53
N CYS A 19 -11.87 20.94 2.78
CA CYS A 19 -11.85 21.83 3.96
C CYS A 19 -10.45 22.00 4.55
N ASP A 20 -10.18 23.13 5.19
CA ASP A 20 -8.87 23.42 5.83
C ASP A 20 -8.86 23.17 7.35
N LYS A 21 -9.84 22.44 7.88
CA LYS A 21 -10.06 22.32 9.33
C LYS A 21 -9.06 21.41 10.05
N PHE A 22 -8.49 20.43 9.35
CA PHE A 22 -7.77 19.32 9.99
C PHE A 22 -6.24 19.35 9.78
N LYS A 23 -5.62 20.54 9.80
CA LYS A 23 -4.17 20.77 9.50
C LYS A 23 -3.17 19.93 10.30
N ASN A 24 -3.59 19.40 11.46
CA ASN A 24 -2.77 18.57 12.35
C ASN A 24 -3.21 17.10 12.39
N LEU A 25 -3.99 16.64 11.40
CA LEU A 25 -4.51 15.28 11.38
C LEU A 25 -3.37 14.27 11.24
N LYS A 26 -3.24 13.38 12.23
CA LYS A 26 -2.21 12.32 12.23
C LYS A 26 -2.70 10.97 11.73
N ARG A 27 -3.98 10.66 11.92
CA ARG A 27 -4.56 9.36 11.57
C ARG A 27 -5.92 9.56 10.95
N LEU A 28 -6.14 8.94 9.79
CA LEU A 28 -7.39 8.99 9.06
C LEU A 28 -7.79 7.55 8.71
N TYR A 29 -8.94 7.13 9.23
CA TYR A 29 -9.56 5.87 8.92
C TYR A 29 -10.84 6.15 8.14
N LEU A 30 -10.90 5.60 6.93
CA LEU A 30 -11.99 5.74 5.96
C LEU A 30 -12.45 4.36 5.47
N ASN A 31 -11.99 3.27 6.09
CA ASN A 31 -12.30 1.94 5.62
C ASN A 31 -13.79 1.61 5.64
N ASP A 32 -14.20 0.68 4.79
CA ASP A 32 -15.59 0.23 4.68
C ASP A 32 -16.55 1.38 4.35
N ASN A 33 -16.22 2.13 3.30
CA ASN A 33 -17.04 3.21 2.77
C ASN A 33 -17.15 3.08 1.24
N ASN A 34 -17.65 4.12 0.56
CA ASN A 34 -17.74 4.17 -0.90
C ASN A 34 -17.06 5.44 -1.42
N ILE A 35 -15.82 5.70 -0.97
CA ILE A 35 -15.05 6.89 -1.36
C ILE A 35 -14.87 6.95 -2.89
N ALA A 36 -14.67 5.80 -3.54
CA ALA A 36 -14.46 5.65 -4.98
C ALA A 36 -13.34 6.54 -5.56
N ASN A 37 -13.12 6.48 -6.87
CA ASN A 37 -12.04 7.23 -7.52
C ASN A 37 -12.15 8.75 -7.34
N LYS A 38 -13.38 9.28 -7.34
CA LYS A 38 -13.60 10.73 -7.19
C LYS A 38 -13.17 11.22 -5.81
N GLY A 39 -13.48 10.47 -4.75
CA GLY A 39 -13.02 10.82 -3.41
C GLY A 39 -11.51 10.60 -3.23
N ALA A 40 -10.92 9.59 -3.88
CA ALA A 40 -9.48 9.38 -3.90
C ALA A 40 -8.71 10.54 -4.59
N ARG A 41 -9.27 11.11 -5.66
CA ARG A 41 -8.73 12.32 -6.30
C ARG A 41 -8.83 13.55 -5.38
N ALA A 42 -9.97 13.74 -4.71
CA ALA A 42 -10.11 14.81 -3.74
C ALA A 42 -9.11 14.69 -2.58
N LEU A 43 -8.82 13.46 -2.12
CA LEU A 43 -7.75 13.20 -1.13
C LEU A 43 -6.39 13.71 -1.63
N ALA A 44 -6.07 13.47 -2.91
CA ALA A 44 -4.83 13.92 -3.52
C ALA A 44 -4.73 15.45 -3.71
N GLU A 45 -5.83 16.17 -3.51
CA GLU A 45 -5.89 17.64 -3.55
C GLU A 45 -5.96 18.27 -2.14
N ALA A 46 -6.06 17.45 -1.09
CA ALA A 46 -6.21 17.94 0.28
C ALA A 46 -4.98 18.72 0.76
N SER A 47 -5.21 19.88 1.39
CA SER A 47 -4.17 20.79 1.89
C SER A 47 -3.59 20.38 3.26
N PHE A 48 -4.26 19.47 3.97
CA PHE A 48 -4.06 19.25 5.41
C PHE A 48 -3.47 17.88 5.78
N LEU A 49 -3.15 17.01 4.81
CA LEU A 49 -2.68 15.64 5.09
C LEU A 49 -1.16 15.54 5.28
N ASN A 50 -0.44 16.66 5.31
CA ASN A 50 1.02 16.73 5.43
C ASN A 50 1.57 16.12 6.74
N GLN A 51 0.72 16.05 7.78
CA GLN A 51 1.06 15.49 9.08
C GLN A 51 0.58 14.04 9.27
N LEU A 52 -0.05 13.45 8.26
CA LEU A 52 -0.66 12.14 8.36
C LEU A 52 0.40 11.04 8.50
N SER A 53 0.26 10.20 9.52
CA SER A 53 1.09 9.02 9.76
C SER A 53 0.35 7.71 9.49
N VAL A 54 -0.98 7.71 9.49
CA VAL A 54 -1.82 6.55 9.15
C VAL A 54 -2.92 6.97 8.19
N LEU A 55 -2.98 6.28 7.05
CA LEU A 55 -4.11 6.28 6.13
C LEU A 55 -4.63 4.85 5.98
N ASP A 56 -5.83 4.62 6.47
CA ASP A 56 -6.58 3.41 6.17
C ASP A 56 -7.78 3.74 5.29
N ILE A 57 -7.77 3.23 4.05
CA ILE A 57 -8.83 3.45 3.07
C ILE A 57 -9.19 2.13 2.38
N HIS A 58 -9.04 1.01 3.09
CA HIS A 58 -9.39 -0.30 2.54
C HIS A 58 -10.90 -0.41 2.26
N PHE A 59 -11.28 -1.27 1.31
CA PHE A 59 -12.67 -1.53 0.95
C PHE A 59 -13.46 -0.24 0.63
N ASN A 60 -13.09 0.43 -0.47
CA ASN A 60 -13.64 1.75 -0.83
C ASN A 60 -13.96 1.93 -2.31
N ASN A 61 -14.03 0.83 -3.07
CA ASN A 61 -14.29 0.81 -4.52
C ASN A 61 -13.35 1.73 -5.30
N ILE A 62 -12.08 1.77 -4.90
CA ILE A 62 -11.03 2.53 -5.59
C ILE A 62 -10.38 1.60 -6.62
N ASP A 63 -10.34 2.03 -7.88
CA ASP A 63 -9.63 1.32 -8.95
C ASP A 63 -8.25 1.95 -9.23
N ALA A 64 -7.61 1.51 -10.32
CA ALA A 64 -6.31 2.02 -10.74
C ALA A 64 -6.25 3.55 -10.89
N SER A 65 -7.30 4.21 -11.37
CA SER A 65 -7.30 5.67 -11.51
C SER A 65 -7.31 6.39 -10.17
N GLY A 66 -8.11 5.91 -9.21
CA GLY A 66 -8.12 6.48 -7.86
C GLY A 66 -6.85 6.14 -7.08
N GLY A 67 -6.33 4.92 -7.22
CA GLY A 67 -5.07 4.49 -6.64
C GLY A 67 -3.89 5.34 -7.11
N MET A 68 -3.83 5.64 -8.42
CA MET A 68 -2.83 6.53 -8.99
C MET A 68 -2.85 7.94 -8.40
N ALA A 69 -4.04 8.51 -8.17
CA ALA A 69 -4.16 9.82 -7.53
C ALA A 69 -3.54 9.82 -6.12
N ILE A 70 -3.83 8.79 -5.32
CA ILE A 70 -3.22 8.62 -3.99
C ILE A 70 -1.71 8.45 -4.11
N ALA A 71 -1.23 7.61 -5.04
CA ALA A 71 0.19 7.32 -5.22
C ALA A 71 1.02 8.51 -5.71
N GLN A 72 0.40 9.48 -6.37
CA GLN A 72 1.04 10.71 -6.84
C GLN A 72 1.06 11.83 -5.79
N TYR A 73 0.35 11.69 -4.67
CA TYR A 73 0.31 12.73 -3.64
C TYR A 73 1.71 13.02 -3.08
N ALA A 74 2.14 14.28 -3.18
CA ALA A 74 3.52 14.71 -2.92
C ALA A 74 3.82 15.02 -1.44
N HIS A 75 2.81 14.98 -0.57
CA HIS A 75 2.95 15.48 0.80
C HIS A 75 2.86 14.43 1.90
N PHE A 76 2.85 13.13 1.56
CA PHE A 76 2.88 12.03 2.54
C PHE A 76 4.21 11.81 3.27
N GLN A 77 4.98 12.88 3.49
CA GLN A 77 6.32 12.83 4.08
C GLN A 77 6.36 12.20 5.48
N LYS A 78 5.23 12.15 6.21
CA LYS A 78 5.13 11.52 7.54
C LYS A 78 4.36 10.20 7.55
N LEU A 79 3.86 9.74 6.40
CA LEU A 79 3.02 8.55 6.32
C LEU A 79 3.83 7.30 6.64
N GLN A 80 3.36 6.52 7.62
CA GLN A 80 3.99 5.29 8.09
C GLN A 80 3.15 4.05 7.81
N VAL A 81 1.83 4.21 7.73
CA VAL A 81 0.89 3.12 7.46
C VAL A 81 0.00 3.54 6.29
N LEU A 82 0.02 2.74 5.24
CA LEU A 82 -0.90 2.85 4.12
C LEU A 82 -1.62 1.50 3.93
N ASN A 83 -2.93 1.52 4.06
CA ASN A 83 -3.78 0.37 3.81
C ASN A 83 -4.71 0.63 2.62
N LEU A 84 -4.43 -0.04 1.50
CA LEU A 84 -5.22 -0.01 0.26
C LEU A 84 -5.93 -1.35 0.00
N GLN A 85 -5.96 -2.24 0.98
CA GLN A 85 -6.58 -3.56 0.87
C GLN A 85 -7.97 -3.51 0.23
N GLU A 86 -8.31 -4.55 -0.55
CA GLU A 86 -9.65 -4.70 -1.15
C GLU A 86 -10.08 -3.47 -2.00
N ASN A 87 -9.10 -2.84 -2.67
CA ASN A 87 -9.32 -1.86 -3.73
C ASN A 87 -8.53 -2.29 -4.96
N GLN A 88 -9.16 -2.36 -6.14
CA GLN A 88 -8.55 -2.85 -7.38
C GLN A 88 -7.58 -1.82 -8.01
N VAL A 89 -6.61 -1.36 -7.23
CA VAL A 89 -5.69 -0.26 -7.59
C VAL A 89 -4.57 -0.67 -8.56
N GLY A 90 -4.29 -1.97 -8.68
CA GLY A 90 -3.40 -2.54 -9.71
C GLY A 90 -1.93 -2.14 -9.63
N ASP A 91 -1.18 -2.63 -10.62
CA ASP A 91 0.28 -2.51 -10.70
C ASP A 91 0.79 -1.06 -10.67
N GLU A 92 0.19 -0.18 -11.48
CA GLU A 92 0.66 1.19 -11.64
C GLU A 92 0.63 1.98 -10.33
N THR A 93 -0.33 1.71 -9.46
CA THR A 93 -0.40 2.31 -8.14
C THR A 93 0.83 1.93 -7.30
N LEU A 94 1.15 0.63 -7.20
CA LEU A 94 2.30 0.18 -6.41
C LEU A 94 3.64 0.61 -7.04
N ILE A 95 3.74 0.59 -8.37
CA ILE A 95 4.91 1.07 -9.12
C ILE A 95 5.16 2.55 -8.83
N THR A 96 4.10 3.36 -8.85
CA THR A 96 4.18 4.80 -8.59
C THR A 96 4.58 5.07 -7.14
N LEU A 97 3.97 4.39 -6.17
CA LEU A 97 4.36 4.45 -4.75
C LEU A 97 5.83 4.08 -4.54
N ALA A 98 6.30 3.02 -5.21
CA ALA A 98 7.67 2.54 -5.11
C ALA A 98 8.72 3.53 -5.66
N LYS A 99 8.29 4.54 -6.43
CA LYS A 99 9.13 5.57 -7.04
C LYS A 99 8.94 6.96 -6.41
N ASN A 100 7.83 7.23 -5.72
CA ASN A 100 7.51 8.54 -5.15
C ASN A 100 8.20 8.74 -3.77
N PRO A 101 9.16 9.69 -3.64
CA PRO A 101 9.91 9.91 -2.40
C PRO A 101 9.05 10.23 -1.18
N SER A 102 7.84 10.75 -1.38
CA SER A 102 6.89 11.09 -0.31
C SER A 102 6.51 9.86 0.53
N PHE A 103 6.61 8.65 -0.02
CA PHE A 103 6.32 7.40 0.68
C PHE A 103 7.55 6.78 1.38
N GLY A 104 8.68 7.49 1.45
CA GLY A 104 9.93 6.98 2.02
C GLY A 104 9.87 6.65 3.53
N ASN A 105 8.81 7.05 4.23
CA ASN A 105 8.61 6.76 5.65
C ASN A 105 7.64 5.61 5.94
N ILE A 106 7.11 4.95 4.90
CA ILE A 106 6.21 3.80 5.07
C ILE A 106 6.90 2.67 5.81
N ARG A 107 6.23 2.18 6.86
CA ARG A 107 6.62 1.02 7.69
C ARG A 107 5.66 -0.14 7.51
N LYS A 108 4.37 0.13 7.27
CA LYS A 108 3.36 -0.88 6.98
C LYS A 108 2.66 -0.54 5.66
N LEU A 109 2.72 -1.48 4.72
CA LEU A 109 2.13 -1.35 3.40
C LEU A 109 1.22 -2.54 3.16
N ASN A 110 -0.07 -2.29 2.97
CA ASN A 110 -1.05 -3.34 2.71
C ASN A 110 -1.69 -3.15 1.33
N PHE A 111 -1.40 -4.11 0.46
CA PHE A 111 -1.88 -4.28 -0.91
C PHE A 111 -2.63 -5.62 -1.05
N TYR A 112 -3.19 -6.17 0.04
CA TYR A 112 -3.99 -7.39 -0.04
C TYR A 112 -5.17 -7.23 -1.00
N ARG A 113 -5.29 -8.15 -1.96
CA ARG A 113 -6.36 -8.15 -2.98
C ARG A 113 -6.53 -6.81 -3.69
N THR A 114 -5.44 -6.33 -4.28
CA THR A 114 -5.41 -5.06 -5.02
C THR A 114 -5.22 -5.22 -6.52
N GLY A 115 -5.05 -6.45 -7.01
CA GLY A 115 -4.84 -6.74 -8.43
C GLY A 115 -3.44 -6.39 -8.93
N ILE A 116 -2.44 -6.36 -8.03
CA ILE A 116 -1.04 -6.25 -8.44
C ILE A 116 -0.56 -7.59 -9.02
N THR A 117 0.46 -7.55 -9.86
CA THR A 117 1.07 -8.72 -10.51
C THR A 117 2.58 -8.72 -10.29
N ILE A 118 3.26 -9.72 -10.86
CA ILE A 118 4.72 -9.76 -10.93
C ILE A 118 5.35 -8.45 -11.44
N LYS A 119 4.67 -7.69 -12.31
CA LYS A 119 5.18 -6.43 -12.86
C LYS A 119 5.48 -5.42 -11.75
N ALA A 120 4.52 -5.17 -10.85
CA ALA A 120 4.76 -4.29 -9.73
C ALA A 120 5.76 -4.87 -8.72
N ILE A 121 5.74 -6.18 -8.48
CA ILE A 121 6.68 -6.83 -7.57
C ILE A 121 8.15 -6.65 -8.01
N LYS A 122 8.44 -6.80 -9.30
CA LYS A 122 9.79 -6.55 -9.86
C LYS A 122 10.28 -5.12 -9.61
N VAL A 123 9.38 -4.14 -9.63
CA VAL A 123 9.70 -2.74 -9.32
C VAL A 123 9.86 -2.53 -7.82
N LEU A 124 8.91 -3.05 -7.02
CA LEU A 124 8.93 -2.96 -5.57
C LEU A 124 10.24 -3.52 -5.00
N ALA A 125 10.69 -4.69 -5.48
CA ALA A 125 11.95 -5.32 -5.08
C ALA A 125 13.20 -4.46 -5.31
N LYS A 126 13.12 -3.47 -6.21
CA LYS A 126 14.20 -2.53 -6.55
C LYS A 126 13.96 -1.12 -6.00
N SER A 127 12.85 -0.90 -5.27
CA SER A 127 12.47 0.42 -4.78
C SER A 127 13.54 0.99 -3.84
N LYS A 128 14.08 2.15 -4.18
CA LYS A 128 14.97 2.92 -3.28
C LYS A 128 14.19 3.79 -2.28
N VAL A 129 12.87 3.89 -2.44
CA VAL A 129 11.97 4.67 -1.60
C VAL A 129 11.52 3.86 -0.38
N LEU A 130 10.98 2.66 -0.61
CA LEU A 130 10.27 1.87 0.42
C LEU A 130 11.20 1.08 1.36
N LYS A 131 12.43 1.56 1.59
CA LYS A 131 13.46 0.89 2.40
C LYS A 131 13.10 0.71 3.88
N LYS A 132 12.13 1.47 4.39
CA LYS A 132 11.69 1.44 5.80
C LYS A 132 10.51 0.48 6.05
N VAL A 133 10.00 -0.18 5.02
CA VAL A 133 8.91 -1.15 5.15
C VAL A 133 9.36 -2.29 6.06
N LYS A 134 8.56 -2.53 7.09
CA LYS A 134 8.71 -3.64 8.05
C LYS A 134 7.60 -4.67 7.91
N HIS A 135 6.40 -4.23 7.52
CA HIS A 135 5.24 -5.08 7.34
C HIS A 135 4.72 -4.89 5.91
N LEU A 136 4.84 -5.93 5.10
CA LEU A 136 4.38 -5.96 3.71
C LEU A 136 3.30 -7.03 3.58
N ASN A 137 2.09 -6.60 3.21
CA ASN A 137 1.03 -7.52 2.85
C ASN A 137 0.69 -7.36 1.36
N ILE A 138 0.88 -8.43 0.60
CA ILE A 138 0.60 -8.55 -0.83
C ILE A 138 -0.18 -9.83 -1.12
N GLY A 139 -0.92 -10.34 -0.12
CA GLY A 139 -1.77 -11.51 -0.27
C GLY A 139 -2.88 -11.33 -1.31
N ARG A 140 -3.39 -12.43 -1.86
CA ARG A 140 -4.51 -12.47 -2.79
C ARG A 140 -4.34 -11.59 -4.03
N ASN A 141 -3.19 -11.67 -4.68
CA ASN A 141 -2.85 -10.89 -5.88
C ASN A 141 -2.40 -11.77 -7.06
N TYR A 142 -2.78 -13.05 -7.08
CA TYR A 142 -2.39 -13.98 -8.14
C TYR A 142 -0.86 -14.05 -8.35
N LEU A 143 -0.07 -13.93 -7.27
CA LEU A 143 1.38 -13.98 -7.35
C LEU A 143 1.89 -15.43 -7.46
N HIS A 144 2.94 -15.62 -8.25
CA HIS A 144 3.53 -16.92 -8.62
C HIS A 144 4.97 -17.08 -8.08
N PRO A 145 5.64 -18.24 -8.20
CA PRO A 145 7.02 -18.42 -7.74
C PRO A 145 7.99 -17.32 -8.20
N ASP A 146 7.86 -16.83 -9.43
CA ASP A 146 8.67 -15.72 -9.96
C ASP A 146 8.54 -14.41 -9.17
N SER A 147 7.39 -14.19 -8.52
CA SER A 147 7.16 -13.01 -7.67
C SER A 147 7.92 -13.13 -6.36
N ALA A 148 7.90 -14.33 -5.77
CA ALA A 148 8.73 -14.64 -4.61
C ALA A 148 10.22 -14.55 -4.94
N LYS A 149 10.66 -15.09 -6.07
CA LYS A 149 12.04 -14.97 -6.56
C LYS A 149 12.47 -13.51 -6.70
N ALA A 150 11.66 -12.69 -7.37
CA ALA A 150 11.94 -11.27 -7.54
C ALA A 150 12.07 -10.52 -6.20
N LEU A 151 11.23 -10.84 -5.22
CA LEU A 151 11.34 -10.28 -3.87
C LEU A 151 12.57 -10.81 -3.12
N ALA A 152 12.88 -12.10 -3.23
CA ALA A 152 14.00 -12.73 -2.57
C ALA A 152 15.35 -12.12 -2.98
N GLU A 153 15.44 -11.58 -4.20
CA GLU A 153 16.63 -10.91 -4.74
C GLU A 153 16.69 -9.39 -4.43
N THR A 154 15.73 -8.85 -3.67
CA THR A 154 15.71 -7.42 -3.30
C THR A 154 17.00 -7.01 -2.59
N LYS A 155 17.50 -5.80 -2.85
CA LYS A 155 18.62 -5.21 -2.07
C LYS A 155 18.16 -4.07 -1.14
N THR A 156 16.87 -3.74 -1.17
CA THR A 156 16.34 -2.52 -0.56
C THR A 156 15.29 -2.79 0.51
N LEU A 157 14.52 -3.88 0.40
CA LEU A 157 13.49 -4.28 1.38
C LEU A 157 14.06 -5.13 2.53
N VAL A 158 15.31 -4.85 2.93
CA VAL A 158 16.06 -5.60 3.96
C VAL A 158 15.52 -5.43 5.39
N ASN A 159 14.58 -4.51 5.58
CA ASN A 159 13.95 -4.24 6.88
C ASN A 159 12.62 -4.94 7.08
N VAL A 160 12.15 -5.75 6.13
CA VAL A 160 10.89 -6.50 6.25
C VAL A 160 11.01 -7.51 7.40
N GLU A 161 10.13 -7.36 8.37
CA GLU A 161 9.97 -8.26 9.53
C GLU A 161 8.74 -9.17 9.37
N THR A 162 7.73 -8.71 8.64
CA THR A 162 6.53 -9.48 8.32
C THR A 162 6.23 -9.40 6.82
N LEU A 163 6.21 -10.55 6.16
CA LEU A 163 5.82 -10.72 4.76
C LEU A 163 4.58 -11.61 4.69
N LEU A 164 3.47 -11.04 4.27
CA LEU A 164 2.21 -11.76 4.04
C LEU A 164 1.99 -11.90 2.54
N MET A 165 2.00 -13.14 2.07
CA MET A 165 1.73 -13.52 0.69
C MET A 165 0.61 -14.58 0.64
N ILE A 166 -0.27 -14.59 1.64
CA ILE A 166 -1.43 -15.49 1.76
C ILE A 166 -2.30 -15.48 0.50
N GLU A 167 -2.97 -16.59 0.22
CA GLU A 167 -3.90 -16.72 -0.92
C GLU A 167 -3.27 -16.32 -2.28
N ASN A 168 -1.99 -16.66 -2.50
CA ASN A 168 -1.31 -16.58 -3.80
C ASN A 168 -0.94 -17.98 -4.32
N TYR A 169 -0.41 -18.07 -5.53
CA TYR A 169 -0.04 -19.32 -6.20
C TYR A 169 1.47 -19.57 -6.12
N LEU A 170 2.06 -19.45 -4.92
CA LEU A 170 3.52 -19.50 -4.75
C LEU A 170 4.14 -20.87 -4.96
N GLY A 171 3.45 -21.95 -4.54
CA GLY A 171 4.00 -23.30 -4.53
C GLY A 171 5.28 -23.45 -3.69
N ASP A 172 5.84 -24.66 -3.68
CA ASP A 172 7.05 -24.99 -2.92
C ASP A 172 8.25 -24.15 -3.36
N GLU A 173 8.37 -23.88 -4.66
CA GLU A 173 9.43 -23.05 -5.22
C GLU A 173 9.37 -21.60 -4.71
N GLY A 174 8.17 -21.01 -4.64
CA GLY A 174 8.00 -19.65 -4.12
C GLY A 174 8.36 -19.56 -2.64
N VAL A 175 7.97 -20.57 -1.84
CA VAL A 175 8.37 -20.67 -0.43
C VAL A 175 9.89 -20.79 -0.32
N LYS A 176 10.50 -21.72 -1.06
CA LYS A 176 11.95 -21.93 -1.08
C LYS A 176 12.70 -20.64 -1.42
N ASN A 177 12.28 -19.92 -2.46
CA ASN A 177 12.90 -18.65 -2.85
C ASN A 177 12.94 -17.63 -1.71
N ILE A 178 11.84 -17.47 -0.95
CA ILE A 178 11.80 -16.54 0.19
C ILE A 178 12.69 -17.03 1.34
N MET A 179 12.65 -18.34 1.65
CA MET A 179 13.39 -18.91 2.78
C MET A 179 14.91 -18.93 2.55
N GLU A 180 15.36 -19.06 1.30
CA GLU A 180 16.78 -19.01 0.92
C GLU A 180 17.28 -17.57 0.64
N SER A 181 16.40 -16.57 0.73
CA SER A 181 16.76 -15.17 0.49
C SER A 181 17.80 -14.67 1.50
N LYS A 182 18.92 -14.16 0.98
CA LYS A 182 19.94 -13.45 1.78
C LYS A 182 19.51 -12.03 2.18
N SER A 183 18.39 -11.55 1.67
CA SER A 183 17.95 -10.16 1.83
C SER A 183 16.99 -9.98 3.00
N PHE A 184 16.15 -10.97 3.26
CA PHE A 184 15.15 -10.94 4.33
C PHE A 184 15.70 -11.37 5.70
N ILE A 185 16.87 -10.85 6.08
CA ILE A 185 17.57 -11.18 7.33
C ILE A 185 16.82 -10.79 8.62
N LYS A 186 15.81 -9.92 8.52
CA LYS A 186 14.98 -9.48 9.67
C LYS A 186 13.60 -10.14 9.71
N LEU A 187 13.30 -11.05 8.78
CA LEU A 187 12.00 -11.67 8.65
C LEU A 187 11.71 -12.55 9.87
N LYS A 188 10.61 -12.23 10.56
CA LYS A 188 10.12 -12.95 11.74
C LYS A 188 8.80 -13.67 11.45
N THR A 189 8.07 -13.20 10.45
CA THR A 189 6.75 -13.73 10.10
C THR A 189 6.63 -13.81 8.60
N PHE A 190 6.46 -15.02 8.10
CA PHE A 190 6.13 -15.31 6.72
C PHE A 190 4.83 -16.10 6.70
N ARG A 191 3.82 -15.66 5.95
CA ARG A 191 2.54 -16.38 5.80
C ARG A 191 2.17 -16.52 4.33
N VAL A 192 1.82 -17.74 3.93
CA VAL A 192 1.46 -18.13 2.56
C VAL A 192 0.18 -18.96 2.47
N LEU A 193 -0.40 -19.33 3.62
CA LEU A 193 -1.66 -20.06 3.74
C LEU A 193 -2.80 -19.11 4.09
#